data_AF-A0A2P9CYP4-F1
#
_entry.id   AF-A0A2P9CYP4-F1
#
_cell.length_a   1.000
_cell.length_b   1.000
_cell.length_c   1.000
_cell.angle_alpha   90.00
_cell.angle_beta   90.00
_cell.angle_gamma   90.00
#
_symmetry.space_group_name_H-M   'P 1'
#
loop_
_entity.id
_entity.type
_entity.pdbx_description
1 polymer ?
#
loop_
_entity_poly.entity_id
_entity_poly.type
_entity_poly.pdbx_seq_one_letter_code
_entity_poly.pdbx_strand_id
1 'polypeptide(L)'
;MRKLLYRTEEETVVYDNVLEGLYSLYKTYILDLEKEFMYYHFYKPLLTSGDFLSKPMILLLGQYSTGKTTFIKHLIEKEYCGMRIGPEPTTDKFVAVMYNEKEQLIPGNALVSDITKPFSQLESFGNSFLSKLECSNTASEVLKSVTIIDTPGVLSGIKQISRGYDFEKVIYWFAQRVDLILLIFDAHKLDISDEFRRCIQAIKGQDSKIRIILNKADTINTQQLMRVYGSLMWSLGIVINTPEVNRVYIGSFWDKKLMHDENRTIFEEEASDLYKEISKIPRNSTMVRLNDFIKRCRTLKVHIYLLTHLRKKLPFFKKLLNKRKIVNSLEKVYEEVSKDYNLPLGDFPPVQFMKEKLLDMDWMKIPKLETKKIDRINKVLNTHIPQLLEMIPKESVTVEVSRFENQEGTIVENKLTPFLELTSGEIPLWVKQKYLLSPIDTSKYSDDFYKLGPNDFGKLSGEQVKQDLIKSKLPSAVLHKIWNLADITEDGYLDLFEYSLARHFIEMKIEGFDLPAKVPKDIIK
;
A
#
# COMPACT_ATOMS: atom_id res chain seq x y z
N MET A 1 -25.28 -4.48 2.27
CA MET A 1 -24.88 -3.15 1.78
C MET A 1 -25.96 -2.13 2.11
N ARG A 2 -25.75 -1.29 3.14
CA ARG A 2 -26.63 -0.13 3.38
C ARG A 2 -26.19 0.98 2.45
N LYS A 3 -27.03 1.29 1.46
CA LYS A 3 -26.92 2.44 0.56
C LYS A 3 -26.80 3.75 1.39
N LEU A 4 -25.74 4.54 1.19
CA LEU A 4 -25.43 5.72 2.02
C LEU A 4 -26.30 6.91 1.61
N LEU A 5 -27.22 7.38 2.45
CA LEU A 5 -28.04 8.56 2.14
C LEU A 5 -27.27 9.86 2.41
N TYR A 6 -26.91 10.60 1.36
CA TYR A 6 -26.37 11.95 1.41
C TYR A 6 -27.48 12.96 1.09
N ARG A 7 -27.74 13.91 1.99
CA ARG A 7 -28.88 14.83 1.88
C ARG A 7 -28.39 16.22 1.47
N THR A 8 -28.73 16.66 0.28
CA THR A 8 -28.67 18.08 -0.13
C THR A 8 -30.02 18.75 0.09
N GLU A 9 -30.08 20.09 -0.02
CA GLU A 9 -31.33 20.87 0.10
C GLU A 9 -32.36 20.53 -0.98
N GLU A 10 -31.95 19.88 -2.09
CA GLU A 10 -32.82 19.55 -3.22
C GLU A 10 -32.95 18.04 -3.47
N GLU A 11 -31.93 17.20 -3.16
CA GLU A 11 -31.98 15.75 -3.38
C GLU A 11 -31.24 14.90 -2.32
N THR A 12 -31.73 13.69 -2.08
CA THR A 12 -31.00 12.63 -1.36
C THR A 12 -30.19 11.81 -2.36
N VAL A 13 -28.89 12.11 -2.50
CA VAL A 13 -27.98 11.33 -3.34
C VAL A 13 -27.50 10.14 -2.52
N VAL A 14 -27.48 8.94 -3.10
CA VAL A 14 -26.91 7.78 -2.42
C VAL A 14 -25.49 7.55 -2.93
N TYR A 15 -24.49 7.51 -2.04
CA TYR A 15 -23.13 7.10 -2.42
C TYR A 15 -22.86 5.67 -1.93
N ASP A 16 -21.96 4.93 -2.58
CA ASP A 16 -21.59 3.58 -2.12
C ASP A 16 -20.41 3.62 -1.13
N ASN A 17 -19.56 4.66 -1.19
CA ASN A 17 -18.45 4.90 -0.27
C ASN A 17 -18.08 6.40 -0.15
N VAL A 18 -17.25 6.74 0.85
CA VAL A 18 -16.81 8.14 1.11
C VAL A 18 -16.03 8.74 -0.07
N LEU A 19 -15.27 7.92 -0.80
CA LEU A 19 -14.43 8.38 -1.93
C LEU A 19 -15.27 8.81 -3.13
N GLU A 20 -16.37 8.11 -3.41
CA GLU A 20 -17.37 8.52 -4.41
C GLU A 20 -18.04 9.84 -4.04
N GLY A 21 -18.39 9.99 -2.75
CA GLY A 21 -18.90 11.26 -2.23
C GLY A 21 -17.92 12.41 -2.46
N LEU A 22 -16.62 12.20 -2.18
CA LEU A 22 -15.58 13.19 -2.43
C LEU A 22 -15.41 13.52 -3.91
N TYR A 23 -15.42 12.52 -4.78
CA TYR A 23 -15.34 12.73 -6.22
C TYR A 23 -16.55 13.53 -6.75
N SER A 24 -17.76 13.18 -6.29
CA SER A 24 -18.99 13.90 -6.62
C SER A 24 -18.92 15.36 -6.18
N LEU A 25 -18.44 15.63 -4.96
CA LEU A 25 -18.22 16.99 -4.47
C LEU A 25 -17.21 17.76 -5.32
N TYR A 26 -16.09 17.12 -5.67
CA TYR A 26 -15.09 17.73 -6.54
C TYR A 26 -15.69 18.11 -7.89
N LYS A 27 -16.35 17.16 -8.56
CA LYS A 27 -16.95 17.35 -9.88
C LYS A 27 -18.03 18.43 -9.87
N THR A 28 -18.85 18.46 -8.81
CA THR A 28 -20.03 19.35 -8.72
C THR A 28 -19.69 20.75 -8.26
N TYR A 29 -18.74 20.94 -7.34
CA TYR A 29 -18.49 22.23 -6.70
C TYR A 29 -17.13 22.85 -7.00
N ILE A 30 -16.11 22.05 -7.31
CA ILE A 30 -14.70 22.49 -7.33
C ILE A 30 -14.10 22.50 -8.74
N LEU A 31 -14.39 21.48 -9.56
CA LEU A 31 -13.75 21.28 -10.87
C LEU A 31 -13.88 22.49 -11.81
N ASP A 32 -15.07 23.09 -11.90
CA ASP A 32 -15.30 24.25 -12.75
C ASP A 32 -14.50 25.47 -12.28
N LEU A 33 -14.39 25.67 -10.97
CA LEU A 33 -13.63 26.78 -10.39
C LEU A 33 -12.13 26.61 -10.64
N GLU A 34 -11.60 25.39 -10.57
CA GLU A 34 -10.21 25.12 -10.90
C GLU A 34 -9.87 25.41 -12.36
N LYS A 35 -10.78 25.07 -13.28
CA LYS A 35 -10.64 25.39 -14.71
C LYS A 35 -10.70 26.90 -14.94
N GLU A 36 -11.71 27.56 -14.38
CA GLU A 36 -11.96 28.99 -14.56
C GLU A 36 -10.79 29.85 -14.05
N PHE A 37 -10.23 29.50 -12.90
CA PHE A 37 -9.11 30.22 -12.28
C PHE A 37 -7.74 29.61 -12.60
N MET A 38 -7.65 28.74 -13.62
CA MET A 38 -6.38 28.21 -14.13
C MET A 38 -5.51 27.54 -13.05
N TYR A 39 -6.14 26.89 -12.07
CA TYR A 39 -5.46 26.30 -10.91
C TYR A 39 -4.35 25.32 -11.33
N TYR A 40 -4.58 24.57 -12.40
CA TYR A 40 -3.63 23.59 -12.95
C TYR A 40 -2.35 24.19 -13.54
N HIS A 41 -2.35 25.48 -13.93
CA HIS A 41 -1.14 26.16 -14.41
C HIS A 41 -0.19 26.53 -13.26
N PHE A 42 -0.75 26.75 -12.07
CA PHE A 42 0.00 27.10 -10.88
C PHE A 42 0.44 25.84 -10.15
N TYR A 43 -0.52 25.02 -9.73
CA TYR A 43 -0.31 23.99 -8.73
C TYR A 43 -0.24 22.58 -9.34
N LYS A 44 -1.35 21.85 -9.31
CA LYS A 44 -1.45 20.44 -9.68
C LYS A 44 -2.48 20.27 -10.80
N PRO A 45 -2.34 19.24 -11.66
CA PRO A 45 -3.35 18.87 -12.64
C PRO A 45 -4.75 18.71 -12.03
N LEU A 46 -5.76 18.77 -12.90
CA LEU A 46 -7.14 18.46 -12.54
C LEU A 46 -7.24 16.99 -12.12
N LEU A 47 -8.08 16.72 -11.12
CA LEU A 47 -8.25 15.37 -10.60
C LEU A 47 -9.27 14.60 -11.46
N THR A 48 -9.03 13.31 -11.63
CA THR A 48 -9.88 12.36 -12.35
C THR A 48 -10.62 11.45 -11.37
N SER A 49 -11.60 10.68 -11.84
CA SER A 49 -12.25 9.66 -11.00
C SER A 49 -11.26 8.64 -10.45
N GLY A 50 -10.23 8.28 -11.23
CA GLY A 50 -9.17 7.37 -10.79
C GLY A 50 -8.36 7.92 -9.60
N ASP A 51 -8.16 9.24 -9.51
CA ASP A 51 -7.42 9.84 -8.39
C ASP A 51 -8.17 9.73 -7.05
N PHE A 52 -9.51 9.71 -7.08
CA PHE A 52 -10.32 9.56 -5.87
C PHE A 52 -10.62 8.10 -5.55
N LEU A 53 -10.97 7.30 -6.56
CA LEU A 53 -11.48 5.93 -6.43
C LEU A 53 -10.38 4.87 -6.48
N SER A 54 -9.14 5.23 -6.84
CA SER A 54 -8.02 4.29 -6.82
C SER A 54 -7.87 3.64 -5.47
N LYS A 55 -7.38 2.41 -5.40
CA LYS A 55 -7.02 1.83 -4.11
C LYS A 55 -5.73 2.48 -3.62
N PRO A 56 -5.45 2.48 -2.30
CA PRO A 56 -4.13 2.87 -1.84
C PRO A 56 -3.03 2.09 -2.54
N MET A 57 -1.91 2.75 -2.82
CA MET A 57 -0.79 2.17 -3.55
C MET A 57 0.41 1.94 -2.65
N ILE A 58 1.05 0.79 -2.80
CA ILE A 58 2.30 0.42 -2.14
C ILE A 58 3.39 0.32 -3.21
N LEU A 59 4.43 1.14 -3.09
CA LEU A 59 5.59 1.11 -4.00
C LEU A 59 6.71 0.27 -3.40
N LEU A 60 7.18 -0.76 -4.10
CA LEU A 60 8.38 -1.49 -3.70
C LEU A 60 9.59 -0.93 -4.45
N LEU A 61 10.63 -0.51 -3.73
CA LEU A 61 11.86 0.01 -4.32
C LEU A 61 13.08 -0.70 -3.70
N GLY A 62 14.06 -1.02 -4.54
CA GLY A 62 15.28 -1.69 -4.09
C GLY A 62 16.12 -2.16 -5.27
N GLN A 63 17.37 -2.51 -4.99
CA GLN A 63 18.32 -2.96 -6.02
C GLN A 63 17.93 -4.32 -6.62
N TYR A 64 18.70 -4.77 -7.61
CA TYR A 64 18.50 -6.08 -8.20
C TYR A 64 18.61 -7.21 -7.17
N SER A 65 17.71 -8.19 -7.32
CA SER A 65 17.71 -9.41 -6.53
C SER A 65 17.50 -9.25 -5.02
N THR A 66 17.02 -8.09 -4.55
CA THR A 66 16.65 -7.86 -3.13
C THR A 66 15.35 -8.56 -2.71
N GLY A 67 14.62 -9.15 -3.65
CA GLY A 67 13.42 -9.95 -3.39
C GLY A 67 12.10 -9.19 -3.45
N LYS A 68 12.02 -8.05 -4.16
CA LYS A 68 10.78 -7.29 -4.36
C LYS A 68 9.62 -8.15 -4.89
N THR A 69 9.82 -8.78 -6.04
CA THR A 69 8.82 -9.65 -6.67
C THR A 69 8.46 -10.85 -5.79
N THR A 70 9.44 -11.43 -5.08
CA THR A 70 9.22 -12.51 -4.12
C THR A 70 8.40 -12.06 -2.92
N PHE A 71 8.64 -10.85 -2.40
CA PHE A 71 7.85 -10.25 -1.33
C PHE A 71 6.39 -10.06 -1.76
N ILE A 72 6.14 -9.60 -3.00
CA ILE A 72 4.78 -9.46 -3.53
C ILE A 72 4.10 -10.83 -3.58
N LYS A 73 4.77 -11.84 -4.15
CA LYS A 73 4.26 -13.22 -4.19
C LYS A 73 3.91 -13.73 -2.79
N HIS A 74 4.79 -13.50 -1.83
CA HIS A 74 4.59 -13.91 -0.44
C HIS A 74 3.41 -13.17 0.21
N LEU A 75 3.28 -11.87 -0.04
CA LEU A 75 2.20 -11.04 0.51
C LEU A 75 0.82 -11.40 -0.07
N ILE A 76 0.74 -11.65 -1.37
CA ILE A 76 -0.53 -12.02 -2.04
C ILE A 76 -0.79 -13.53 -2.05
N GLU A 77 0.17 -14.32 -1.53
CA GLU A 77 0.22 -15.79 -1.50
C GLU A 77 -0.02 -16.45 -2.88
N LYS A 78 0.34 -15.75 -3.95
CA LYS A 78 0.02 -16.14 -5.32
C LYS A 78 0.99 -15.53 -6.32
N GLU A 79 1.19 -16.21 -7.45
CA GLU A 79 1.92 -15.64 -8.57
C GLU A 79 1.00 -14.70 -9.38
N TYR A 80 1.44 -13.47 -9.63
CA TYR A 80 0.69 -12.54 -10.47
C TYR A 80 1.05 -12.71 -11.95
N CYS A 81 0.16 -12.33 -12.87
CA CYS A 81 0.39 -12.49 -14.30
C CYS A 81 1.62 -11.70 -14.77
N GLY A 82 2.51 -12.34 -15.55
CA GLY A 82 3.74 -11.70 -16.04
C GLY A 82 4.88 -11.66 -15.03
N MET A 83 4.70 -12.25 -13.84
CA MET A 83 5.76 -12.36 -12.84
C MET A 83 6.95 -13.17 -13.38
N ARG A 84 8.16 -12.66 -13.15
CA ARG A 84 9.42 -13.36 -13.44
C ARG A 84 10.33 -13.27 -12.22
N ILE A 85 10.69 -14.42 -11.66
CA ILE A 85 11.64 -14.51 -10.55
C ILE A 85 12.87 -15.25 -11.06
N GLY A 86 14.02 -14.59 -11.07
CA GLY A 86 15.29 -15.22 -11.40
C GLY A 86 16.49 -14.51 -10.76
N PRO A 87 17.65 -15.17 -10.69
CA PRO A 87 18.88 -14.60 -10.13
C PRO A 87 19.46 -13.48 -11.00
N GLU A 88 19.17 -13.50 -12.30
CA GLU A 88 19.49 -12.49 -13.29
C GLU A 88 18.50 -11.31 -13.26
N PRO A 89 18.85 -10.12 -13.78
CA PRO A 89 17.94 -8.97 -13.88
C PRO A 89 16.73 -9.31 -14.77
N THR A 90 15.69 -9.83 -14.14
CA THR A 90 14.52 -10.44 -14.78
C THR A 90 13.33 -9.48 -14.88
N THR A 91 13.19 -8.57 -13.91
CA THR A 91 12.17 -7.50 -13.92
C THR A 91 12.78 -6.20 -14.43
N ASP A 92 12.50 -5.87 -15.69
CA ASP A 92 12.90 -4.62 -16.35
C ASP A 92 11.73 -3.63 -16.52
N LYS A 93 10.53 -3.99 -16.03
CA LYS A 93 9.29 -3.24 -16.17
C LYS A 93 8.70 -2.84 -14.82
N PHE A 94 7.98 -1.73 -14.81
CA PHE A 94 7.07 -1.36 -13.74
C PHE A 94 5.80 -2.18 -13.89
N VAL A 95 5.43 -2.93 -12.84
CA VAL A 95 4.22 -3.75 -12.85
C VAL A 95 3.25 -3.25 -11.78
N ALA A 96 2.13 -2.70 -12.22
CA ALA A 96 1.01 -2.37 -11.35
C ALA A 96 0.16 -3.63 -11.13
N VAL A 97 0.36 -4.29 -9.99
CA VAL A 97 -0.41 -5.46 -9.58
C VAL A 97 -1.72 -4.99 -8.96
N MET A 98 -2.82 -5.22 -9.67
CA MET A 98 -4.16 -4.72 -9.36
C MET A 98 -5.15 -5.87 -9.26
N TYR A 99 -6.23 -5.65 -8.51
CA TYR A 99 -7.32 -6.63 -8.45
C TYR A 99 -8.21 -6.57 -9.68
N ASN A 100 -8.48 -7.73 -10.24
CA ASN A 100 -9.60 -7.99 -11.11
C ASN A 100 -9.99 -9.47 -10.98
N GLU A 101 -11.26 -9.80 -11.21
CA GLU A 101 -11.69 -11.21 -11.28
C GLU A 101 -11.05 -11.91 -12.48
N LYS A 102 -10.87 -11.20 -13.58
CA LYS A 102 -10.19 -11.71 -14.78
C LYS A 102 -8.71 -11.45 -14.71
N GLU A 103 -7.95 -12.54 -14.65
CA GLU A 103 -6.49 -12.50 -14.72
C GLU A 103 -6.03 -12.10 -16.12
N GLN A 104 -5.34 -10.97 -16.21
CA GLN A 104 -4.95 -10.39 -17.49
C GLN A 104 -3.73 -9.47 -17.33
N LEU A 105 -2.85 -9.49 -18.32
CA LEU A 105 -1.82 -8.47 -18.48
C LEU A 105 -2.32 -7.35 -19.41
N ILE A 106 -2.25 -6.11 -18.93
CA ILE A 106 -2.61 -4.91 -19.68
C ILE A 106 -1.33 -4.12 -19.98
N PRO A 107 -1.02 -3.82 -21.25
CA PRO A 107 0.15 -3.05 -21.61
C PRO A 107 0.02 -1.58 -21.20
N GLY A 108 1.13 -0.90 -20.93
CA GLY A 108 1.19 0.47 -20.42
C GLY A 108 0.42 1.50 -21.26
N ASN A 109 0.47 1.39 -22.60
CA ASN A 109 -0.28 2.28 -23.48
C ASN A 109 -1.80 2.19 -23.25
N ALA A 110 -2.33 0.98 -23.05
CA ALA A 110 -3.74 0.79 -22.74
C ALA A 110 -4.06 1.21 -21.30
N LEU A 111 -3.11 1.02 -20.38
CA LEU A 111 -3.25 1.39 -18.96
C LEU A 111 -3.44 2.89 -18.76
N VAL A 112 -2.66 3.72 -19.46
CA VAL A 112 -2.73 5.19 -19.32
C VAL A 112 -3.96 5.79 -19.99
N SER A 113 -4.52 5.14 -21.02
CA SER A 113 -5.77 5.59 -21.66
C SER A 113 -7.01 5.35 -20.80
N ASP A 114 -6.91 4.49 -19.78
CA ASP A 114 -8.03 4.17 -18.89
C ASP A 114 -8.19 5.21 -17.77
N ILE A 115 -9.19 6.09 -17.92
CA ILE A 115 -9.50 7.17 -16.96
C ILE A 115 -9.99 6.67 -15.59
N THR A 116 -10.37 5.39 -15.48
CA THR A 116 -10.76 4.79 -14.21
C THR A 116 -9.57 4.46 -13.33
N LYS A 117 -8.35 4.44 -13.91
CA LYS A 117 -7.11 4.11 -13.23
C LYS A 117 -6.25 5.37 -13.03
N PRO A 118 -5.43 5.44 -11.97
CA PRO A 118 -4.67 6.64 -11.61
C PRO A 118 -3.38 6.83 -12.44
N PHE A 119 -3.28 6.24 -13.64
CA PHE A 119 -2.04 6.17 -14.41
C PHE A 119 -2.00 7.07 -15.64
N SER A 120 -3.07 7.80 -15.96
CA SER A 120 -3.16 8.63 -17.17
C SER A 120 -2.02 9.63 -17.32
N GLN A 121 -1.56 10.23 -16.22
CA GLN A 121 -0.47 11.22 -16.24
C GLN A 121 0.90 10.62 -16.59
N LEU A 122 1.05 9.28 -16.55
CA LEU A 122 2.28 8.61 -16.96
C LEU A 122 2.53 8.70 -18.48
N GLU A 123 1.52 9.07 -19.27
CA GLU A 123 1.68 9.34 -20.71
C GLU A 123 2.76 10.39 -20.99
N SER A 124 2.95 11.35 -20.06
CA SER A 124 3.97 12.41 -20.16
C SER A 124 5.42 11.90 -20.20
N PHE A 125 5.68 10.66 -19.76
CA PHE A 125 7.00 10.02 -19.83
C PHE A 125 7.30 9.41 -21.21
N GLY A 126 6.31 9.38 -22.11
CA GLY A 126 6.47 8.95 -23.51
C GLY A 126 6.54 7.44 -23.73
N ASN A 127 6.49 7.04 -25.01
CA ASN A 127 6.35 5.65 -25.44
C ASN A 127 7.47 4.72 -24.94
N SER A 128 8.68 5.25 -24.76
CA SER A 128 9.81 4.48 -24.24
C SER A 128 9.53 3.94 -22.84
N PHE A 129 8.99 4.79 -21.95
CA PHE A 129 8.56 4.37 -20.63
C PHE A 129 7.30 3.50 -20.68
N LEU A 130 6.30 3.87 -21.48
CA LEU A 130 5.03 3.12 -21.54
C LEU A 130 5.22 1.67 -22.02
N SER A 131 6.24 1.41 -22.83
CA SER A 131 6.63 0.03 -23.22
C SER A 131 7.20 -0.80 -22.06
N LYS A 132 7.63 -0.13 -20.98
CA LYS A 132 8.18 -0.69 -19.74
C LYS A 132 7.21 -0.58 -18.57
N LEU A 133 5.95 -0.24 -18.82
CA LEU A 133 4.88 -0.21 -17.84
C LEU A 133 3.85 -1.28 -18.19
N GLU A 134 3.45 -2.08 -17.22
CA GLU A 134 2.41 -3.09 -17.37
C GLU A 134 1.51 -3.09 -16.15
N CYS A 135 0.25 -3.47 -16.33
CA CYS A 135 -0.66 -3.76 -15.25
C CYS A 135 -0.98 -5.25 -15.25
N SER A 136 -0.77 -5.88 -14.11
CA SER A 136 -1.12 -7.28 -13.88
C SER A 136 -2.39 -7.33 -13.07
N ASN A 137 -3.49 -7.67 -13.73
CA ASN A 137 -4.74 -7.96 -13.05
C ASN A 137 -4.66 -9.36 -12.46
N THR A 138 -4.80 -9.48 -11.15
CA THR A 138 -4.73 -10.76 -10.43
C THR A 138 -5.85 -10.82 -9.39
N ALA A 139 -6.57 -11.93 -9.35
CA ALA A 139 -7.59 -12.16 -8.34
C ALA A 139 -6.92 -12.54 -7.00
N SER A 140 -6.90 -11.59 -6.06
CA SER A 140 -6.40 -11.75 -4.69
C SER A 140 -7.16 -10.84 -3.73
N GLU A 141 -7.51 -11.36 -2.55
CA GLU A 141 -8.17 -10.60 -1.49
C GLU A 141 -7.31 -9.39 -1.01
N VAL A 142 -5.98 -9.46 -1.12
CA VAL A 142 -5.08 -8.36 -0.68
C VAL A 142 -5.28 -7.20 -1.66
N LEU A 143 -5.29 -7.55 -2.95
CA LEU A 143 -5.46 -6.59 -4.04
C LEU A 143 -6.87 -5.99 -4.06
N LYS A 144 -7.86 -6.61 -3.39
CA LYS A 144 -9.17 -5.97 -3.20
C LYS A 144 -9.06 -4.67 -2.40
N SER A 145 -8.08 -4.57 -1.50
CA SER A 145 -7.91 -3.44 -0.60
C SER A 145 -6.75 -2.53 -0.97
N VAL A 146 -5.72 -3.04 -1.64
CA VAL A 146 -4.52 -2.27 -2.04
C VAL A 146 -4.12 -2.52 -3.50
N THR A 147 -3.32 -1.63 -4.06
CA THR A 147 -2.60 -1.83 -5.34
C THR A 147 -1.11 -1.85 -5.04
N ILE A 148 -0.39 -2.80 -5.64
CA ILE A 148 1.05 -2.94 -5.40
C ILE A 148 1.81 -2.61 -6.67
N ILE A 149 2.82 -1.76 -6.57
CA ILE A 149 3.69 -1.37 -7.68
C ILE A 149 5.04 -2.07 -7.51
N ASP A 150 5.29 -3.08 -8.34
CA ASP A 150 6.61 -3.69 -8.46
C ASP A 150 7.48 -2.81 -9.37
N THR A 151 8.67 -2.45 -8.90
CA THR A 151 9.60 -1.64 -9.68
C THR A 151 10.76 -2.47 -10.21
N PRO A 152 11.33 -2.10 -11.37
CA PRO A 152 12.58 -2.68 -11.83
C PRO A 152 13.68 -2.56 -10.77
N GLY A 153 14.62 -3.51 -10.74
CA GLY A 153 15.82 -3.37 -9.92
C GLY A 153 16.59 -2.07 -10.24
N VAL A 154 17.09 -1.41 -9.20
CA VAL A 154 18.03 -0.30 -9.39
C VAL A 154 19.42 -0.86 -9.70
N LEU A 155 20.06 -0.39 -10.78
CA LEU A 155 21.31 -0.95 -11.29
C LEU A 155 22.47 -0.60 -10.34
N SER A 156 23.31 -1.57 -10.05
CA SER A 156 24.59 -1.35 -9.36
C SER A 156 25.70 -1.11 -10.38
N GLY A 157 26.29 0.09 -10.38
CA GLY A 157 27.54 0.40 -11.09
C GLY A 157 27.43 1.14 -12.43
N ILE A 158 28.61 1.40 -13.03
CA ILE A 158 28.87 2.36 -14.13
C ILE A 158 28.35 1.90 -15.51
N LYS A 159 27.89 0.64 -15.66
CA LYS A 159 27.25 0.18 -16.91
C LYS A 159 25.78 0.64 -16.94
N GLN A 160 25.57 1.94 -16.97
CA GLN A 160 24.28 2.54 -17.31
C GLN A 160 23.97 2.28 -18.78
N ILE A 161 23.37 1.14 -19.07
CA ILE A 161 22.57 1.02 -20.29
C ILE A 161 21.41 1.98 -20.08
N SER A 162 21.38 3.09 -20.82
CA SER A 162 20.30 4.06 -20.76
C SER A 162 18.97 3.32 -20.89
N ARG A 163 18.12 3.40 -19.84
CA ARG A 163 16.81 2.74 -19.79
C ARG A 163 15.84 3.28 -20.86
N GLY A 164 16.21 4.35 -21.55
CA GLY A 164 15.39 5.05 -22.53
C GLY A 164 14.36 5.99 -21.90
N TYR A 165 14.32 6.12 -20.58
CA TYR A 165 13.46 7.03 -19.83
C TYR A 165 14.14 7.47 -18.52
N ASP A 166 13.64 8.55 -17.93
CA ASP A 166 14.14 9.12 -16.68
C ASP A 166 13.55 8.36 -15.47
N PHE A 167 14.30 7.37 -14.97
CA PHE A 167 13.86 6.52 -13.87
C PHE A 167 13.59 7.30 -12.58
N GLU A 168 14.43 8.29 -12.26
CA GLU A 168 14.31 9.09 -11.04
C GLU A 168 13.02 9.91 -11.03
N LYS A 169 12.67 10.53 -12.17
CA LYS A 169 11.40 11.26 -12.29
C LYS A 169 10.17 10.36 -12.20
N VAL A 170 10.25 9.13 -12.72
CA VAL A 170 9.15 8.16 -12.58
C VAL A 170 8.98 7.75 -11.12
N ILE A 171 10.07 7.44 -10.41
CA ILE A 171 10.02 7.12 -8.98
C ILE A 171 9.46 8.29 -8.16
N TYR A 172 9.89 9.51 -8.47
CA TYR A 172 9.34 10.72 -7.86
C TYR A 172 7.82 10.83 -8.07
N TRP A 173 7.35 10.60 -9.30
CA TRP A 173 5.94 10.65 -9.63
C TRP A 173 5.11 9.64 -8.82
N PHE A 174 5.60 8.41 -8.68
CA PHE A 174 4.97 7.37 -7.86
C PHE A 174 5.00 7.75 -6.38
N ALA A 175 6.14 8.18 -5.85
CA ALA A 175 6.31 8.54 -4.44
C ALA A 175 5.32 9.62 -3.97
N GLN A 176 4.96 10.55 -4.85
CA GLN A 176 3.95 11.56 -4.56
C GLN A 176 2.52 11.01 -4.42
N ARG A 177 2.21 9.87 -5.03
CA ARG A 177 0.85 9.30 -5.15
C ARG A 177 0.62 8.05 -4.33
N VAL A 178 1.68 7.32 -3.99
CA VAL A 178 1.59 6.14 -3.15
C VAL A 178 1.39 6.50 -1.68
N ASP A 179 0.80 5.57 -0.94
CA ASP A 179 0.51 5.67 0.49
C ASP A 179 1.65 5.07 1.33
N LEU A 180 2.37 4.10 0.77
CA LEU A 180 3.52 3.43 1.41
C LEU A 180 4.64 3.18 0.40
N ILE A 181 5.88 3.40 0.82
CA ILE A 181 7.10 3.08 0.06
C ILE A 181 7.89 2.06 0.86
N LEU A 182 8.02 0.83 0.34
CA LEU A 182 8.85 -0.22 0.90
C LEU A 182 10.25 -0.18 0.27
N LEU A 183 11.25 0.24 1.04
CA LEU A 183 12.65 0.17 0.65
C LEU A 183 13.24 -1.18 1.06
N ILE A 184 13.50 -2.06 0.09
CA ILE A 184 13.94 -3.43 0.34
C ILE A 184 15.43 -3.58 0.09
N PHE A 185 16.15 -3.98 1.14
CA PHE A 185 17.57 -4.30 1.16
C PHE A 185 17.79 -5.79 1.33
N ASP A 186 18.90 -6.31 0.79
CA ASP A 186 19.32 -7.69 0.97
C ASP A 186 20.39 -7.75 2.06
N ALA A 187 20.22 -8.60 3.06
CA ALA A 187 21.17 -8.76 4.15
C ALA A 187 22.58 -9.19 3.69
N HIS A 188 22.71 -9.84 2.53
CA HIS A 188 24.00 -10.19 1.92
C HIS A 188 24.61 -9.06 1.09
N LYS A 189 23.80 -8.12 0.59
CA LYS A 189 24.21 -7.09 -0.39
C LYS A 189 23.66 -5.73 0.02
N LEU A 190 24.39 -5.07 0.92
CA LEU A 190 24.00 -3.75 1.47
C LEU A 190 24.52 -2.55 0.69
N ASP A 191 25.34 -2.73 -0.33
CA ASP A 191 25.94 -1.62 -1.07
C ASP A 191 24.86 -0.72 -1.68
N ILE A 192 24.74 0.54 -1.24
CA ILE A 192 23.80 1.50 -1.83
C ILE A 192 24.45 2.12 -3.07
N SER A 193 24.06 1.69 -4.25
CA SER A 193 24.52 2.27 -5.52
C SER A 193 24.14 3.74 -5.67
N ASP A 194 24.89 4.48 -6.50
CA ASP A 194 24.62 5.90 -6.76
C ASP A 194 23.24 6.15 -7.37
N GLU A 195 22.78 5.27 -8.28
CA GLU A 195 21.42 5.37 -8.84
C GLU A 195 20.37 5.18 -7.73
N PHE A 196 20.59 4.25 -6.81
CA PHE A 196 19.65 4.02 -5.70
C PHE A 196 19.66 5.18 -4.70
N ARG A 197 20.84 5.76 -4.42
CA ARG A 197 20.97 6.97 -3.61
C ARG A 197 20.19 8.13 -4.23
N ARG A 198 20.29 8.34 -5.55
CA ARG A 198 19.51 9.38 -6.25
C ARG A 198 18.00 9.12 -6.19
N CYS A 199 17.56 7.86 -6.28
CA CYS A 199 16.15 7.52 -6.09
C CYS A 199 15.66 7.82 -4.67
N ILE A 200 16.45 7.49 -3.63
CA ILE A 200 16.11 7.81 -2.24
C ILE A 200 16.07 9.34 -2.03
N GLN A 201 16.99 10.08 -2.66
CA GLN A 201 16.98 11.54 -2.64
C GLN A 201 15.78 12.12 -3.38
N ALA A 202 15.31 11.50 -4.47
CA ALA A 202 14.14 11.93 -5.20
C ALA A 202 12.87 11.83 -4.35
N ILE A 203 12.74 10.81 -3.50
CA ILE A 203 11.58 10.64 -2.61
C ILE A 203 11.65 11.46 -1.32
N LYS A 204 12.66 12.33 -1.17
CA LYS A 204 12.80 13.21 0.00
C LYS A 204 11.55 14.06 0.23
N GLY A 205 11.12 14.17 1.49
CA GLY A 205 9.87 14.84 1.86
C GLY A 205 8.64 13.94 1.83
N GLN A 206 8.80 12.65 1.50
CA GLN A 206 7.81 11.60 1.71
C GLN A 206 8.22 10.64 2.83
N ASP A 207 9.07 11.09 3.76
CA ASP A 207 9.74 10.25 4.76
C ASP A 207 8.76 9.47 5.65
N SER A 208 7.61 10.06 5.98
CA SER A 208 6.57 9.39 6.78
C SER A 208 5.96 8.15 6.11
N LYS A 209 6.05 8.05 4.79
CA LYS A 209 5.56 6.92 3.98
C LYS A 209 6.61 5.82 3.81
N ILE A 210 7.86 6.05 4.20
CA ILE A 210 8.95 5.10 3.98
C ILE A 210 8.93 4.04 5.08
N ARG A 211 9.06 2.78 4.68
CA ARG A 211 9.35 1.64 5.55
C ARG A 211 10.48 0.83 4.96
N ILE A 212 11.42 0.43 5.80
CA ILE A 212 12.66 -0.20 5.38
C ILE A 212 12.60 -1.66 5.73
N ILE A 213 12.92 -2.53 4.78
CA ILE A 213 12.91 -3.98 4.96
C ILE A 213 14.33 -4.49 4.73
N LEU A 214 14.90 -5.14 5.74
CA LEU A 214 16.12 -5.93 5.61
C LEU A 214 15.73 -7.39 5.36
N ASN A 215 15.66 -7.73 4.07
CA ASN A 215 15.21 -9.04 3.60
C ASN A 215 16.36 -10.06 3.59
N LYS A 216 16.01 -11.35 3.57
CA LYS A 216 16.93 -12.50 3.58
C LYS A 216 17.78 -12.57 4.85
N ALA A 217 17.31 -12.03 5.97
CA ALA A 217 18.07 -12.01 7.21
C ALA A 217 18.43 -13.42 7.73
N ASP A 218 17.64 -14.44 7.40
CA ASP A 218 17.90 -15.85 7.74
C ASP A 218 19.15 -16.44 7.07
N THR A 219 19.67 -15.78 6.03
CA THR A 219 20.82 -16.30 5.29
C THR A 219 22.17 -16.00 5.97
N ILE A 220 22.18 -15.13 6.98
CA ILE A 220 23.38 -14.76 7.75
C ILE A 220 23.18 -15.10 9.23
N ASN A 221 24.29 -15.27 9.95
CA ASN A 221 24.23 -15.53 11.39
C ASN A 221 23.95 -14.25 12.19
N THR A 222 23.64 -14.41 13.48
CA THR A 222 23.28 -13.30 14.39
C THR A 222 24.35 -12.20 14.46
N GLN A 223 25.63 -12.54 14.50
CA GLN A 223 26.71 -11.55 14.57
C GLN A 223 26.84 -10.74 13.28
N GLN A 224 26.74 -11.40 12.13
CA GLN A 224 26.74 -10.74 10.83
C GLN A 224 25.51 -9.86 10.68
N LEU A 225 24.33 -10.32 11.13
CA LEU A 225 23.10 -9.55 11.09
C LEU A 225 23.23 -8.22 11.83
N MET A 226 23.82 -8.20 13.02
CA MET A 226 24.06 -6.97 13.77
C MET A 226 25.02 -6.01 13.05
N ARG A 227 26.05 -6.53 12.38
CA ARG A 227 26.99 -5.71 11.57
C ARG A 227 26.32 -5.11 10.34
N VAL A 228 25.55 -5.94 9.64
CA VAL A 228 24.76 -5.58 8.46
C VAL A 228 23.74 -4.51 8.84
N TYR A 229 22.98 -4.73 9.91
CA TYR A 229 22.02 -3.76 10.43
C TYR A 229 22.68 -2.41 10.77
N GLY A 230 23.78 -2.42 11.52
CA GLY A 230 24.54 -1.21 11.86
C GLY A 230 25.06 -0.45 10.63
N SER A 231 25.59 -1.18 9.64
CA SER A 231 26.04 -0.60 8.38
C SER A 231 24.89 0.04 7.59
N LEU A 232 23.73 -0.63 7.52
CA LEU A 232 22.56 -0.13 6.83
C LEU A 232 22.06 1.17 7.49
N MET A 233 21.94 1.19 8.82
CA MET A 233 21.51 2.38 9.55
C MET A 233 22.46 3.56 9.37
N TRP A 234 23.77 3.30 9.35
CA TRP A 234 24.78 4.32 9.05
C TRP A 234 24.60 4.89 7.64
N SER A 235 24.47 4.03 6.62
CA SER A 235 24.27 4.46 5.24
C SER A 235 22.95 5.23 5.06
N LEU A 236 21.87 4.78 5.69
CA LEU A 236 20.57 5.46 5.65
C LEU A 236 20.62 6.82 6.33
N GLY A 237 21.32 6.96 7.46
CA GLY A 237 21.48 8.26 8.14
C GLY A 237 22.22 9.31 7.29
N ILE A 238 23.09 8.89 6.38
CA ILE A 238 23.76 9.79 5.43
C ILE A 238 22.82 10.19 4.28
N VAL A 239 21.97 9.27 3.82
CA VAL A 239 21.14 9.47 2.62
C VAL A 239 19.80 10.13 2.95
N ILE A 240 19.13 9.65 4.00
CA ILE A 240 17.87 10.19 4.52
C ILE A 240 18.23 11.20 5.59
N ASN A 241 18.34 12.47 5.18
CA ASN A 241 18.69 13.58 6.07
C ASN A 241 17.47 14.01 6.92
N THR A 242 17.01 13.11 7.79
CA THR A 242 15.94 13.34 8.77
C THR A 242 16.47 13.10 10.18
N PRO A 243 16.06 13.88 11.18
CA PRO A 243 16.43 13.65 12.57
C PRO A 243 15.76 12.39 13.15
N GLU A 244 14.67 11.93 12.53
CA GLU A 244 13.92 10.75 12.93
C GLU A 244 14.55 9.47 12.34
N VAL A 245 14.68 8.44 13.18
CA VAL A 245 15.21 7.14 12.80
C VAL A 245 14.09 6.32 12.16
N ASN A 246 14.29 5.88 10.92
CA ASN A 246 13.34 5.02 10.24
C ASN A 246 13.35 3.61 10.83
N ARG A 247 12.16 3.05 11.09
CA ARG A 247 12.02 1.65 11.49
C ARG A 247 12.44 0.72 10.35
N VAL A 248 13.21 -0.31 10.70
CA VAL A 248 13.66 -1.37 9.79
C VAL A 248 13.05 -2.69 10.23
N TYR A 249 12.29 -3.34 9.35
CA TYR A 249 11.77 -4.69 9.57
C TYR A 249 12.78 -5.71 9.09
N ILE A 250 13.18 -6.61 9.98
CA ILE A 250 14.21 -7.61 9.71
C ILE A 250 13.54 -8.97 9.53
N GLY A 251 13.81 -9.64 8.41
CA GLY A 251 13.27 -10.99 8.20
C GLY A 251 13.54 -11.56 6.81
N SER A 252 12.85 -12.64 6.51
CA SER A 252 12.92 -13.30 5.20
C SER A 252 11.51 -13.55 4.69
N PHE A 253 11.11 -12.74 3.71
CA PHE A 253 9.74 -12.67 3.22
C PHE A 253 9.53 -13.60 2.02
N TRP A 254 9.60 -14.90 2.28
CA TRP A 254 9.40 -15.97 1.30
C TRP A 254 8.85 -17.24 1.96
N ASP A 255 8.43 -18.21 1.14
CA ASP A 255 7.83 -19.46 1.62
C ASP A 255 8.86 -20.59 1.82
N LYS A 256 10.17 -20.28 1.72
CA LYS A 256 11.26 -21.26 1.88
C LYS A 256 11.62 -21.46 3.34
N LYS A 257 12.19 -22.64 3.64
CA LYS A 257 12.77 -22.97 4.93
C LYS A 257 13.91 -22.00 5.29
N LEU A 258 13.93 -21.54 6.55
CA LEU A 258 14.99 -20.66 7.06
C LEU A 258 16.33 -21.39 7.04
N MET A 259 17.39 -20.71 6.58
CA MET A 259 18.75 -21.25 6.64
C MET A 259 19.29 -21.22 8.07
N HIS A 260 19.21 -20.07 8.73
CA HIS A 260 19.49 -19.89 10.16
C HIS A 260 18.20 -19.54 10.90
N ASP A 261 17.83 -20.35 11.90
CA ASP A 261 16.60 -20.19 12.68
C ASP A 261 16.83 -19.59 14.09
N GLU A 262 18.06 -19.20 14.42
CA GLU A 262 18.43 -18.59 15.71
C GLU A 262 17.59 -17.36 16.06
N ASN A 263 17.29 -16.50 15.07
CA ASN A 263 16.54 -15.25 15.24
C ASN A 263 15.09 -15.36 14.75
N ARG A 264 14.54 -16.58 14.65
CA ARG A 264 13.20 -16.82 14.09
C ARG A 264 12.12 -15.98 14.77
N THR A 265 12.15 -15.86 16.09
CA THR A 265 11.17 -15.07 16.85
C THR A 265 11.18 -13.61 16.43
N ILE A 266 12.36 -13.01 16.29
CA ILE A 266 12.53 -11.61 15.84
C ILE A 266 11.98 -11.45 14.42
N PHE A 267 12.30 -12.38 13.51
CA PHE A 267 11.81 -12.32 12.13
C PHE A 267 10.27 -12.39 12.06
N GLU A 268 9.66 -13.24 12.89
CA GLU A 268 8.21 -13.40 12.96
C GLU A 268 7.52 -12.18 13.56
N GLU A 269 8.07 -11.60 14.63
CA GLU A 269 7.56 -10.38 15.27
C GLU A 269 7.62 -9.19 14.31
N GLU A 270 8.75 -8.97 13.65
CA GLU A 270 8.92 -7.87 12.68
C GLU A 270 8.03 -8.04 11.45
N ALA A 271 7.86 -9.28 10.94
CA ALA A 271 6.93 -9.55 9.84
C ALA A 271 5.48 -9.26 10.25
N SER A 272 5.08 -9.70 11.45
CA SER A 272 3.75 -9.40 12.01
C SER A 272 3.51 -7.89 12.10
N ASP A 273 4.48 -7.13 12.60
CA ASP A 273 4.37 -5.68 12.71
C ASP A 273 4.25 -5.00 11.35
N LEU A 274 5.03 -5.44 10.36
CA LEU A 274 4.93 -4.95 8.98
C LEU A 274 3.53 -5.21 8.39
N TYR A 275 2.99 -6.43 8.55
CA TYR A 275 1.67 -6.78 8.03
C TYR A 275 0.54 -6.03 8.74
N LYS A 276 0.65 -5.83 10.06
CA LYS A 276 -0.27 -4.97 10.80
C LYS A 276 -0.27 -3.55 10.25
N GLU A 277 0.90 -2.99 9.90
CA GLU A 277 0.95 -1.67 9.28
C GLU A 277 0.33 -1.64 7.87
N ILE A 278 0.65 -2.63 7.03
CA ILE A 278 0.07 -2.74 5.68
C ILE A 278 -1.46 -2.85 5.73
N SER A 279 -1.99 -3.61 6.71
CA SER A 279 -3.44 -3.78 6.89
C SER A 279 -4.18 -2.48 7.25
N LYS A 280 -3.49 -1.50 7.83
CA LYS A 280 -4.07 -0.20 8.23
C LYS A 280 -4.13 0.79 7.07
N ILE A 281 -3.39 0.56 5.99
CA ILE A 281 -3.28 1.50 4.86
C ILE A 281 -4.63 1.86 4.24
N PRO A 282 -5.53 0.90 3.90
CA PRO A 282 -6.82 1.24 3.28
C PRO A 282 -7.66 2.21 4.13
N ARG A 283 -7.68 2.00 5.44
CA ARG A 283 -8.39 2.87 6.39
C ARG A 283 -7.78 4.26 6.43
N ASN A 284 -6.46 4.35 6.48
CA ASN A 284 -5.75 5.62 6.55
C ASN A 284 -5.82 6.41 5.24
N SER A 285 -5.82 5.72 4.09
CA SER A 285 -5.82 6.36 2.77
C SER A 285 -7.06 7.20 2.52
N THR A 286 -8.25 6.73 2.94
CA THR A 286 -9.49 7.52 2.86
C THR A 286 -9.37 8.84 3.61
N MET A 287 -8.83 8.81 4.83
CA MET A 287 -8.59 10.02 5.64
C MET A 287 -7.54 10.95 5.03
N VAL A 288 -6.47 10.38 4.47
CA VAL A 288 -5.42 11.16 3.80
C VAL A 288 -6.00 11.88 2.59
N ARG A 289 -6.78 11.20 1.74
CA ARG A 289 -7.41 11.81 0.56
C ARG A 289 -8.42 12.88 0.91
N LEU A 290 -9.22 12.65 1.96
CA LEU A 290 -10.12 13.65 2.50
C LEU A 290 -9.33 14.90 2.93
N ASN A 291 -8.26 14.73 3.70
CA ASN A 291 -7.42 15.83 4.16
C ASN A 291 -6.76 16.57 3.00
N ASP A 292 -6.29 15.86 1.98
CA ASP A 292 -5.71 16.45 0.78
C ASP A 292 -6.75 17.21 -0.05
N PHE A 293 -7.99 16.72 -0.12
CA PHE A 293 -9.10 17.41 -0.73
C PHE A 293 -9.47 18.69 0.03
N ILE A 294 -9.49 18.66 1.37
CA ILE A 294 -9.69 19.84 2.22
C ILE A 294 -8.61 20.88 1.96
N LYS A 295 -7.33 20.47 1.97
CA LYS A 295 -6.19 21.36 1.67
C LYS A 295 -6.34 21.98 0.28
N ARG A 296 -6.69 21.17 -0.73
CA ARG A 296 -6.89 21.64 -2.11
C ARG A 296 -8.00 22.69 -2.18
N CYS A 297 -9.13 22.48 -1.51
CA CYS A 297 -10.22 23.46 -1.44
C CYS A 297 -9.78 24.77 -0.78
N ARG A 298 -9.02 24.71 0.33
CA ARG A 298 -8.47 25.90 1.00
C ARG A 298 -7.49 26.67 0.12
N THR A 299 -6.54 25.97 -0.50
CA THR A 299 -5.59 26.58 -1.45
C THR A 299 -6.31 27.19 -2.65
N LEU A 300 -7.34 26.54 -3.19
CA LEU A 300 -8.14 27.10 -4.28
C LEU A 300 -8.87 28.38 -3.84
N LYS A 301 -9.44 28.40 -2.63
CA LYS A 301 -10.08 29.60 -2.07
C LYS A 301 -9.09 30.77 -1.98
N VAL A 302 -7.91 30.53 -1.43
CA VAL A 302 -6.82 31.53 -1.36
C VAL A 302 -6.41 31.99 -2.77
N HIS A 303 -6.23 31.06 -3.71
CA HIS A 303 -5.87 31.34 -5.09
C HIS A 303 -6.87 32.27 -5.79
N ILE A 304 -8.17 32.01 -5.63
CA ILE A 304 -9.23 32.86 -6.21
C ILE A 304 -9.18 34.27 -5.61
N TYR A 305 -9.09 34.41 -4.29
CA TYR A 305 -9.00 35.72 -3.65
C TYR A 305 -7.74 36.49 -4.05
N LEU A 306 -6.60 35.81 -4.10
CA LEU A 306 -5.33 36.40 -4.52
C LEU A 306 -5.40 36.90 -5.96
N LEU A 307 -5.80 36.04 -6.91
CA LEU A 307 -5.87 36.43 -8.33
C LEU A 307 -6.85 37.57 -8.57
N THR A 308 -8.00 37.54 -7.92
CA THR A 308 -9.02 38.59 -8.08
C THR A 308 -8.58 39.91 -7.46
N HIS A 309 -7.85 39.89 -6.35
CA HIS A 309 -7.24 41.08 -5.75
C HIS A 309 -6.14 41.67 -6.64
N LEU A 310 -5.29 40.83 -7.21
CA LEU A 310 -4.25 41.23 -8.17
C LEU A 310 -4.85 41.88 -9.42
N ARG A 311 -5.94 41.31 -9.96
CA ARG A 311 -6.69 41.89 -11.08
C ARG A 311 -7.23 43.27 -10.72
N LYS A 312 -7.81 43.46 -9.52
CA LYS A 312 -8.34 44.76 -9.06
C LYS A 312 -7.24 45.82 -8.92
N LYS A 313 -6.04 45.43 -8.46
CA LYS A 313 -4.90 46.34 -8.31
C LYS A 313 -4.23 46.72 -9.63
N LEU A 314 -4.51 46.04 -10.74
CA LEU A 314 -3.85 46.33 -12.01
C LEU A 314 -4.48 47.55 -12.71
N PRO A 315 -3.73 48.66 -12.90
CA PRO A 315 -4.26 49.85 -13.55
C PRO A 315 -4.39 49.67 -15.07
N PHE A 316 -5.27 50.47 -15.70
CA PHE A 316 -5.53 50.40 -17.15
C PHE A 316 -4.30 50.79 -18.00
N PHE A 317 -3.44 51.68 -17.50
CA PHE A 317 -2.21 52.15 -18.16
C PHE A 317 -0.93 51.60 -17.49
N LYS A 318 0.16 51.46 -18.25
CA LYS A 318 1.47 50.93 -17.80
C LYS A 318 1.39 49.54 -17.12
N LYS A 319 0.53 48.66 -17.65
CA LYS A 319 0.23 47.32 -17.10
C LYS A 319 1.47 46.49 -16.76
N LEU A 320 2.41 46.37 -17.69
CA LEU A 320 3.62 45.55 -17.53
C LEU A 320 4.53 46.03 -16.38
N LEU A 321 4.76 47.33 -16.27
CA LEU A 321 5.59 47.92 -15.22
C LEU A 321 4.92 47.76 -13.85
N ASN A 322 3.61 48.01 -13.77
CA ASN A 322 2.85 47.88 -12.52
C ASN A 322 2.71 46.42 -12.09
N LYS A 323 2.52 45.49 -13.03
CA LYS A 323 2.54 44.05 -12.78
C LYS A 323 3.83 43.63 -12.10
N ARG A 324 5.00 44.00 -12.64
CA ARG A 324 6.31 43.70 -12.02
C ARG A 324 6.44 44.31 -10.62
N LYS A 325 5.99 45.55 -10.42
CA LYS A 325 5.99 46.19 -9.09
C LYS A 325 5.15 45.42 -8.06
N ILE A 326 3.93 45.03 -8.44
CA ILE A 326 3.01 44.28 -7.55
C ILE A 326 3.58 42.90 -7.22
N VAL A 327 4.14 42.21 -8.22
CA VAL A 327 4.81 40.90 -8.05
C VAL A 327 6.01 41.03 -7.11
N ASN A 328 6.80 42.09 -7.22
CA ASN A 328 7.95 42.31 -6.34
C ASN A 328 7.53 42.52 -4.88
N SER A 329 6.36 43.14 -4.66
CA SER A 329 5.75 43.38 -3.34
C SER A 329 4.73 42.31 -2.92
N LEU A 330 4.81 41.09 -3.45
CA LEU A 330 3.75 40.07 -3.28
C LEU A 330 3.51 39.68 -1.81
N GLU A 331 4.51 39.76 -0.94
CA GLU A 331 4.39 39.53 0.51
C GLU A 331 3.34 40.46 1.15
N LYS A 332 3.41 41.76 0.85
CA LYS A 332 2.42 42.73 1.34
C LYS A 332 1.03 42.43 0.80
N VAL A 333 0.94 41.96 -0.44
CA VAL A 333 -0.34 41.55 -1.04
C VAL A 333 -0.94 40.35 -0.32
N TYR A 334 -0.12 39.38 0.11
CA TYR A 334 -0.59 38.24 0.90
C TYR A 334 -1.14 38.69 2.25
N GLU A 335 -0.44 39.61 2.94
CA GLU A 335 -0.90 40.17 4.21
C GLU A 335 -2.23 40.92 4.08
N GLU A 336 -2.41 41.70 3.01
CA GLU A 336 -3.67 42.37 2.73
C GLU A 336 -4.80 41.37 2.47
N VAL A 337 -4.60 40.40 1.58
CA VAL A 337 -5.62 39.39 1.25
C VAL A 337 -5.95 38.52 2.47
N SER A 338 -4.95 38.18 3.28
CA SER A 338 -5.13 37.46 4.54
C SER A 338 -6.03 38.23 5.50
N LYS A 339 -5.81 39.55 5.67
CA LYS A 339 -6.62 40.41 6.54
C LYS A 339 -8.03 40.64 5.98
N ASP A 340 -8.14 40.99 4.71
CA ASP A 340 -9.41 41.36 4.07
C ASP A 340 -10.43 40.20 4.06
N TYR A 341 -9.94 38.96 3.92
CA TYR A 341 -10.79 37.77 3.80
C TYR A 341 -10.64 36.79 4.98
N ASN A 342 -9.92 37.17 6.04
CA ASN A 342 -9.64 36.35 7.22
C ASN A 342 -9.09 34.94 6.87
N LEU A 343 -8.03 34.92 6.06
CA LEU A 343 -7.39 33.69 5.59
C LEU A 343 -6.06 33.49 6.31
N PRO A 344 -5.74 32.28 6.80
CA PRO A 344 -4.46 32.03 7.45
C PRO A 344 -3.31 32.13 6.43
N LEU A 345 -2.23 32.81 6.79
CA LEU A 345 -1.05 32.97 5.92
C LEU A 345 -0.41 31.62 5.54
N GLY A 346 -0.57 30.59 6.37
CA GLY A 346 -0.07 29.24 6.08
C GLY A 346 -0.75 28.54 4.88
N ASP A 347 -1.94 28.98 4.46
CA ASP A 347 -2.62 28.45 3.28
C ASP A 347 -2.12 29.09 1.97
N PHE A 348 -1.30 30.15 2.06
CA PHE A 348 -0.72 30.81 0.89
C PHE A 348 0.51 30.06 0.38
N PRO A 349 0.69 29.95 -0.95
CA PRO A 349 1.85 29.27 -1.51
C PRO A 349 3.12 30.10 -1.35
N PRO A 350 4.32 29.46 -1.39
CA PRO A 350 5.58 30.16 -1.28
C PRO A 350 5.66 31.34 -2.25
N VAL A 351 6.07 32.51 -1.74
CA VAL A 351 6.08 33.78 -2.47
C VAL A 351 6.88 33.66 -3.76
N GLN A 352 8.07 33.06 -3.70
CA GLN A 352 8.95 32.93 -4.85
C GLN A 352 8.32 32.11 -5.99
N PHE A 353 7.71 30.98 -5.63
CA PHE A 353 6.97 30.13 -6.57
C PHE A 353 5.83 30.90 -7.25
N MET A 354 5.05 31.67 -6.48
CA MET A 354 3.94 32.44 -7.02
C MET A 354 4.42 33.62 -7.89
N LYS A 355 5.55 34.26 -7.55
CA LYS A 355 6.16 35.33 -8.36
C LYS A 355 6.46 34.85 -9.77
N GLU A 356 7.11 33.69 -9.90
CA GLU A 356 7.45 33.10 -11.20
C GLU A 356 6.21 32.83 -12.04
N LYS A 357 5.21 32.14 -11.47
CA LYS A 357 3.96 31.80 -12.18
C LYS A 357 3.14 33.02 -12.59
N LEU A 358 3.08 34.05 -11.75
CA LEU A 358 2.32 35.27 -12.04
C LEU A 358 2.94 36.10 -13.16
N LEU A 359 4.27 36.04 -13.36
CA LEU A 359 4.95 36.80 -14.42
C LEU A 359 4.55 36.32 -15.82
N ASP A 360 4.33 35.02 -15.99
CA ASP A 360 3.96 34.40 -17.27
C ASP A 360 2.47 34.52 -17.61
N MET A 361 1.63 34.85 -16.61
CA MET A 361 0.18 34.90 -16.77
C MET A 361 -0.36 36.27 -17.22
N ASP A 362 -1.33 36.30 -18.14
CA ASP A 362 -2.08 37.54 -18.41
C ASP A 362 -3.19 37.79 -17.37
N TRP A 363 -3.01 38.82 -16.56
CA TRP A 363 -3.95 39.17 -15.48
C TRP A 363 -5.29 39.70 -15.99
N MET A 364 -5.38 40.12 -17.26
CA MET A 364 -6.64 40.55 -17.87
C MET A 364 -7.59 39.37 -18.14
N LYS A 365 -7.07 38.14 -18.19
CA LYS A 365 -7.86 36.92 -18.35
C LYS A 365 -8.40 36.37 -17.03
N ILE A 366 -7.97 36.92 -15.89
CA ILE A 366 -8.45 36.49 -14.57
C ILE A 366 -9.94 36.80 -14.44
N PRO A 367 -10.82 35.86 -14.05
CA PRO A 367 -12.24 36.15 -13.85
C PRO A 367 -12.49 37.20 -12.75
N LYS A 368 -13.66 37.83 -12.76
CA LYS A 368 -14.09 38.69 -11.63
C LYS A 368 -14.51 37.80 -10.46
N LEU A 369 -14.33 38.30 -9.23
CA LEU A 369 -14.78 37.60 -8.03
C LEU A 369 -16.31 37.63 -7.97
N GLU A 370 -16.93 36.45 -7.87
CA GLU A 370 -18.35 36.30 -7.55
C GLU A 370 -18.49 35.62 -6.19
N THR A 371 -19.19 36.25 -5.25
CA THR A 371 -19.38 35.73 -3.89
C THR A 371 -20.02 34.33 -3.89
N LYS A 372 -21.03 34.11 -4.75
CA LYS A 372 -21.68 32.81 -4.95
C LYS A 372 -20.71 31.68 -5.27
N LYS A 373 -19.60 31.96 -5.98
CA LYS A 373 -18.57 30.95 -6.32
C LYS A 373 -17.77 30.54 -5.10
N ILE A 374 -17.46 31.49 -4.20
CA ILE A 374 -16.80 31.17 -2.93
C ILE A 374 -17.74 30.42 -1.98
N ASP A 375 -19.03 30.76 -1.98
CA ASP A 375 -20.03 30.07 -1.17
C ASP A 375 -20.12 28.58 -1.52
N ARG A 376 -19.90 28.20 -2.79
CA ARG A 376 -19.75 26.79 -3.19
C ARG A 376 -18.61 26.09 -2.46
N ILE A 377 -17.43 26.71 -2.37
CA ILE A 377 -16.27 26.15 -1.65
C ILE A 377 -16.56 26.10 -0.14
N ASN A 378 -17.16 27.14 0.43
CA ASN A 378 -17.53 27.17 1.84
C ASN A 378 -18.57 26.09 2.19
N LYS A 379 -19.56 25.85 1.32
CA LYS A 379 -20.56 24.77 1.49
C LYS A 379 -19.88 23.40 1.53
N VAL A 380 -18.90 23.17 0.65
CA VAL A 380 -18.08 21.94 0.68
C VAL A 380 -17.33 21.80 2.00
N LEU A 381 -16.59 22.83 2.42
CA LEU A 381 -15.75 22.78 3.63
C LEU A 381 -16.53 22.70 4.95
N ASN A 382 -17.64 23.44 5.06
CA ASN A 382 -18.35 23.65 6.33
C ASN A 382 -19.59 22.76 6.50
N THR A 383 -20.12 22.19 5.41
CA THR A 383 -21.34 21.38 5.45
C THR A 383 -21.07 19.97 4.96
N HIS A 384 -20.58 19.82 3.72
CA HIS A 384 -20.48 18.49 3.11
C HIS A 384 -19.32 17.64 3.64
N ILE A 385 -18.16 18.25 3.91
CA ILE A 385 -17.02 17.52 4.49
C ILE A 385 -17.33 17.00 5.91
N PRO A 386 -17.89 17.80 6.85
CA PRO A 386 -18.33 17.28 8.14
C PRO A 386 -19.33 16.12 8.03
N GLN A 387 -20.30 16.20 7.11
CA GLN A 387 -21.23 15.10 6.86
C GLN A 387 -20.52 13.83 6.37
N LEU A 388 -19.53 13.95 5.50
CA LEU A 388 -18.72 12.81 5.06
C LEU A 388 -17.84 12.26 6.20
N LEU A 389 -17.31 13.13 7.07
CA LEU A 389 -16.54 12.72 8.25
C LEU A 389 -17.39 11.92 9.24
N GLU A 390 -18.67 12.25 9.42
CA GLU A 390 -19.61 11.46 10.25
C GLU A 390 -19.90 10.06 9.68
N MET A 391 -19.61 9.83 8.41
CA MET A 391 -19.76 8.52 7.77
C MET A 391 -18.55 7.60 8.00
N ILE A 392 -17.37 8.17 8.23
CA ILE A 392 -16.12 7.42 8.49
C ILE A 392 -16.16 6.63 9.83
N PRO A 393 -16.77 7.12 10.94
CA PRO A 393 -16.91 6.35 12.18
C PRO A 393 -18.10 5.36 12.17
N LYS A 394 -18.81 5.16 11.04
CA LYS A 394 -19.88 4.16 10.93
C LYS A 394 -19.50 2.90 10.16
N GLU A 395 -18.29 2.83 9.59
CA GLU A 395 -17.67 1.53 9.23
C GLU A 395 -17.13 0.79 10.47
N SER A 396 -16.93 1.49 11.59
CA SER A 396 -16.31 0.94 12.81
C SER A 396 -17.24 0.18 13.77
N VAL A 397 -18.53 0.00 13.48
CA VAL A 397 -19.45 -0.65 14.45
C VAL A 397 -20.16 -1.90 13.92
N THR A 398 -20.22 -2.13 12.60
CA THR A 398 -20.96 -3.30 12.07
C THR A 398 -20.12 -4.54 11.81
N VAL A 399 -18.80 -4.51 12.03
CA VAL A 399 -17.95 -5.71 12.01
C VAL A 399 -17.42 -6.07 13.41
N GLU A 400 -17.42 -5.14 14.37
CA GLU A 400 -16.79 -5.36 15.68
C GLU A 400 -17.76 -5.62 16.86
N VAL A 401 -19.08 -5.45 16.72
CA VAL A 401 -20.01 -5.54 17.88
C VAL A 401 -20.84 -6.84 17.94
N SER A 402 -20.43 -7.92 17.30
CA SER A 402 -21.10 -9.22 17.50
C SER A 402 -20.22 -10.36 18.01
N ARG A 403 -18.98 -10.12 18.46
CA ARG A 403 -18.12 -11.23 18.93
C ARG A 403 -17.18 -11.03 20.11
N PHE A 404 -17.19 -9.92 20.84
CA PHE A 404 -16.31 -9.81 22.02
C PHE A 404 -16.95 -9.05 23.17
N GLU A 405 -17.72 -9.77 23.99
CA GLU A 405 -17.77 -9.51 25.43
C GLU A 405 -17.64 -10.83 26.19
N ASN A 406 -16.76 -10.81 27.19
CA ASN A 406 -16.51 -11.79 28.25
C ASN A 406 -15.54 -12.93 27.90
N GLN A 407 -14.25 -12.74 28.21
CA GLN A 407 -13.57 -13.52 29.25
C GLN A 407 -12.18 -12.95 29.58
N GLU A 408 -11.93 -12.72 30.87
CA GLU A 408 -10.65 -12.40 31.46
C GLU A 408 -9.75 -13.65 31.47
N GLY A 409 -8.50 -13.51 31.04
CA GLY A 409 -7.49 -14.57 31.09
C GLY A 409 -6.55 -14.49 29.90
N THR A 410 -5.26 -14.65 30.13
CA THR A 410 -4.20 -14.67 29.11
C THR A 410 -4.46 -15.71 28.02
N ILE A 411 -5.09 -15.28 26.92
CA ILE A 411 -5.37 -16.09 25.74
C ILE A 411 -5.19 -15.19 24.51
N VAL A 412 -4.10 -15.40 23.76
CA VAL A 412 -4.00 -14.88 22.38
C VAL A 412 -4.71 -15.91 21.49
N GLU A 413 -6.04 -15.89 21.55
CA GLU A 413 -6.89 -16.66 20.66
C GLU A 413 -7.12 -15.88 19.35
N ASN A 414 -6.92 -16.58 18.24
CA ASN A 414 -7.77 -16.50 17.06
C ASN A 414 -8.04 -15.11 16.47
N LYS A 415 -7.10 -14.63 15.64
CA LYS A 415 -7.44 -14.14 14.29
C LYS A 415 -6.44 -14.66 13.26
N LEU A 416 -6.73 -15.87 12.81
CA LEU A 416 -6.45 -16.37 11.47
C LEU A 416 -6.71 -15.27 10.44
N THR A 417 -5.77 -15.05 9.53
CA THR A 417 -6.00 -14.14 8.41
C THR A 417 -7.17 -14.67 7.55
N PRO A 418 -8.12 -13.82 7.12
CA PRO A 418 -9.27 -14.21 6.27
C PRO A 418 -8.91 -14.76 4.87
N PHE A 419 -7.64 -15.07 4.64
CA PHE A 419 -7.02 -15.31 3.34
C PHE A 419 -6.85 -16.80 3.02
N LEU A 420 -6.91 -17.65 4.04
CA LEU A 420 -6.54 -19.06 3.91
C LEU A 420 -7.65 -19.94 3.30
N GLU A 421 -8.89 -19.46 3.21
CA GLU A 421 -10.05 -20.34 3.00
C GLU A 421 -10.43 -20.61 1.54
N LEU A 422 -9.78 -19.99 0.53
CA LEU A 422 -10.34 -19.94 -0.84
C LEU A 422 -9.41 -20.34 -2.01
N THR A 423 -8.22 -20.90 -1.78
CA THR A 423 -7.24 -21.13 -2.86
C THR A 423 -6.65 -22.54 -2.90
N SER A 424 -7.42 -23.54 -3.36
CA SER A 424 -6.84 -24.83 -3.76
C SER A 424 -6.49 -24.79 -5.26
N GLY A 425 -5.22 -24.48 -5.57
CA GLY A 425 -4.62 -24.79 -6.86
C GLY A 425 -4.54 -26.31 -7.07
N GLU A 426 -4.65 -26.78 -8.31
CA GLU A 426 -4.77 -28.22 -8.59
C GLU A 426 -3.51 -29.00 -8.27
N ILE A 427 -3.61 -29.81 -7.22
CA ILE A 427 -2.63 -30.80 -6.79
C ILE A 427 -2.55 -31.93 -7.84
N PRO A 428 -1.34 -32.40 -8.25
CA PRO A 428 -1.19 -33.51 -9.20
C PRO A 428 -1.97 -34.76 -8.75
N LEU A 429 -2.57 -35.51 -9.69
CA LEU A 429 -3.49 -36.63 -9.41
C LEU A 429 -2.90 -37.70 -8.46
N TRP A 430 -1.61 -38.02 -8.60
CA TRP A 430 -0.94 -38.99 -7.72
C TRP A 430 -0.69 -38.43 -6.31
N VAL A 431 -0.49 -37.12 -6.16
CA VAL A 431 -0.39 -36.43 -4.86
C VAL A 431 -1.77 -36.35 -4.22
N LYS A 432 -2.83 -36.10 -4.99
CA LYS A 432 -4.22 -36.22 -4.51
C LYS A 432 -4.49 -37.65 -4.03
N GLN A 433 -4.05 -38.66 -4.77
CA GLN A 433 -4.22 -40.07 -4.39
C GLN A 433 -3.50 -40.41 -3.07
N LYS A 434 -2.25 -39.96 -2.92
CA LYS A 434 -1.39 -40.27 -1.76
C LYS A 434 -1.80 -39.51 -0.49
N TYR A 435 -2.07 -38.20 -0.61
CA TYR A 435 -2.26 -37.31 0.54
C TYR A 435 -3.70 -36.88 0.80
N LEU A 436 -4.57 -36.97 -0.21
CA LEU A 436 -5.91 -36.38 -0.14
C LEU A 436 -7.07 -37.38 -0.33
N LEU A 437 -6.78 -38.61 -0.73
CA LEU A 437 -7.77 -39.67 -0.98
C LEU A 437 -7.44 -40.99 -0.25
N SER A 438 -6.21 -41.12 0.27
CA SER A 438 -5.84 -42.29 1.07
C SER A 438 -6.27 -42.08 2.53
N PRO A 439 -6.78 -43.12 3.22
CA PRO A 439 -7.11 -43.02 4.63
C PRO A 439 -5.84 -42.76 5.45
N ILE A 440 -5.99 -41.97 6.51
CA ILE A 440 -4.87 -41.64 7.40
C ILE A 440 -4.51 -42.89 8.21
N ASP A 441 -3.26 -43.33 8.10
CA ASP A 441 -2.75 -44.40 8.93
C ASP A 441 -2.36 -43.86 10.31
N THR A 442 -3.29 -43.95 11.27
CA THR A 442 -3.10 -43.51 12.64
C THR A 442 -2.09 -44.35 13.42
N SER A 443 -1.82 -45.59 12.98
CA SER A 443 -0.83 -46.46 13.62
C SER A 443 0.61 -45.97 13.45
N LYS A 444 0.88 -45.22 12.38
CA LYS A 444 2.20 -44.62 12.12
C LYS A 444 2.58 -43.56 13.14
N TYR A 445 1.59 -42.84 13.67
CA TYR A 445 1.80 -41.68 14.55
C TYR A 445 1.36 -41.92 15.99
N SER A 446 0.77 -43.07 16.31
CA SER A 446 0.26 -43.41 17.64
C SER A 446 1.34 -43.38 18.71
N ASP A 447 2.53 -43.90 18.42
CA ASP A 447 3.63 -43.93 19.39
C ASP A 447 4.10 -42.52 19.77
N ASP A 448 4.17 -41.61 18.78
CA ASP A 448 4.53 -40.22 19.02
C ASP A 448 3.41 -39.47 19.75
N PHE A 449 2.15 -39.74 19.40
CA PHE A 449 0.97 -39.20 20.06
C PHE A 449 0.94 -39.54 21.56
N TYR A 450 1.09 -40.82 21.91
CA TYR A 450 1.06 -41.25 23.31
C TYR A 450 2.30 -40.78 24.10
N LYS A 451 3.46 -40.62 23.46
CA LYS A 451 4.65 -40.02 24.10
C LYS A 451 4.46 -38.56 24.51
N LEU A 452 3.60 -37.82 23.81
CA LEU A 452 3.30 -36.43 24.14
C LEU A 452 2.36 -36.28 25.35
N GLY A 453 1.73 -37.38 25.80
CA GLY A 453 0.89 -37.42 26.99
C GLY A 453 -0.50 -36.80 26.77
N PRO A 454 -1.42 -37.47 26.06
CA PRO A 454 -2.80 -37.02 25.93
C PRO A 454 -3.50 -36.97 27.29
N ASN A 455 -4.48 -36.07 27.42
CA ASN A 455 -5.29 -35.91 28.62
C ASN A 455 -6.25 -37.10 28.85
N ASP A 456 -7.01 -37.07 29.93
CA ASP A 456 -7.97 -38.14 30.31
C ASP A 456 -9.07 -38.38 29.24
N PHE A 457 -9.25 -37.46 28.30
CA PHE A 457 -10.18 -37.58 27.17
C PHE A 457 -9.49 -38.08 25.88
N GLY A 458 -8.21 -38.46 25.95
CA GLY A 458 -7.46 -38.97 24.81
C GLY A 458 -7.07 -37.90 23.79
N LYS A 459 -6.90 -36.63 24.22
CA LYS A 459 -6.57 -35.50 23.34
C LYS A 459 -5.29 -34.77 23.78
N LEU A 460 -4.56 -34.22 22.82
CA LEU A 460 -3.39 -33.37 23.05
C LEU A 460 -3.76 -31.89 22.96
N SER A 461 -3.22 -31.07 23.85
CA SER A 461 -3.38 -29.61 23.79
C SER A 461 -2.56 -28.99 22.66
N GLY A 462 -2.99 -27.84 22.16
CA GLY A 462 -2.26 -27.11 21.13
C GLY A 462 -0.80 -26.80 21.47
N GLU A 463 -0.48 -26.58 22.74
CA GLU A 463 0.91 -26.36 23.17
C GLU A 463 1.76 -27.63 23.05
N GLN A 464 1.24 -28.79 23.44
CA GLN A 464 1.94 -30.08 23.31
C GLN A 464 2.19 -30.43 21.85
N VAL A 465 1.18 -30.26 20.99
CA VAL A 465 1.31 -30.55 19.56
C VAL A 465 2.25 -29.56 18.88
N LYS A 466 2.14 -28.26 19.18
CA LYS A 466 3.01 -27.21 18.61
C LYS A 466 4.50 -27.50 18.85
N GLN A 467 4.87 -27.94 20.06
CA GLN A 467 6.26 -28.32 20.36
C GLN A 467 6.76 -29.45 19.46
N ASP A 468 5.89 -30.37 19.05
CA ASP A 468 6.23 -31.42 18.11
C ASP A 468 6.27 -30.93 16.66
N LEU A 469 5.27 -30.17 16.21
CA LEU A 469 5.19 -29.67 14.84
C LEU A 469 6.35 -28.73 14.48
N ILE A 470 6.88 -27.95 15.44
CA ILE A 470 8.03 -27.07 15.24
C ILE A 470 9.29 -27.83 14.81
N LYS A 471 9.44 -29.12 15.21
CA LYS A 471 10.60 -29.95 14.84
C LYS A 471 10.73 -30.17 13.33
N SER A 472 9.62 -30.02 12.58
CA SER A 472 9.62 -30.08 11.11
C SER A 472 10.43 -28.96 10.44
N LYS A 473 10.72 -27.87 11.18
CA LYS A 473 11.38 -26.65 10.69
C LYS A 473 10.60 -25.95 9.55
N LEU A 474 9.30 -26.20 9.43
CA LEU A 474 8.43 -25.43 8.54
C LEU A 474 8.14 -24.03 9.15
N PRO A 475 7.90 -22.99 8.32
CA PRO A 475 7.49 -21.67 8.79
C PRO A 475 6.22 -21.72 9.66
N SER A 476 6.08 -20.82 10.62
CA SER A 476 4.96 -20.82 11.57
C SER A 476 3.61 -20.67 10.87
N ALA A 477 3.54 -19.82 9.82
CA ALA A 477 2.36 -19.67 8.98
C ALA A 477 1.87 -21.00 8.36
N VAL A 478 2.81 -21.86 7.98
CA VAL A 478 2.51 -23.18 7.41
C VAL A 478 2.05 -24.15 8.50
N LEU A 479 2.73 -24.19 9.64
CA LEU A 479 2.35 -25.05 10.77
C LEU A 479 0.98 -24.66 11.34
N HIS A 480 0.71 -23.36 11.39
CA HIS A 480 -0.59 -22.82 11.76
C HIS A 480 -1.66 -23.24 10.75
N LYS A 481 -1.40 -23.13 9.44
CA LYS A 481 -2.31 -23.65 8.40
C LYS A 481 -2.60 -25.14 8.59
N ILE A 482 -1.59 -25.95 8.90
CA ILE A 482 -1.74 -27.39 9.15
C ILE A 482 -2.60 -27.63 10.39
N TRP A 483 -2.38 -26.88 11.47
CA TRP A 483 -3.19 -26.96 12.68
C TRP A 483 -4.69 -26.75 12.40
N ASN A 484 -5.08 -25.67 11.71
CA ASN A 484 -6.50 -25.42 11.44
C ASN A 484 -7.12 -26.40 10.43
N LEU A 485 -6.29 -27.04 9.60
CA LEU A 485 -6.77 -28.11 8.74
C LEU A 485 -6.92 -29.42 9.52
N ALA A 486 -6.15 -29.62 10.59
CA ALA A 486 -6.15 -30.84 11.37
C ALA A 486 -7.20 -30.84 12.50
N ASP A 487 -7.41 -29.69 13.16
CA ASP A 487 -8.43 -29.47 14.19
C ASP A 487 -9.82 -29.38 13.55
N ILE A 488 -10.41 -30.53 13.23
CA ILE A 488 -11.70 -30.64 12.55
C ILE A 488 -12.83 -30.28 13.51
N THR A 489 -12.63 -30.58 14.80
CA THR A 489 -13.62 -30.32 15.85
C THR A 489 -13.62 -28.87 16.35
N GLU A 490 -12.61 -28.07 15.98
CA GLU A 490 -12.41 -26.67 16.36
C GLU A 490 -12.42 -26.47 17.89
N ASP A 491 -11.99 -27.49 18.65
CA ASP A 491 -12.04 -27.47 20.11
C ASP A 491 -10.71 -27.08 20.76
N GLY A 492 -9.68 -26.83 19.95
CA GLY A 492 -8.34 -26.43 20.40
C GLY A 492 -7.49 -27.58 20.91
N TYR A 493 -7.95 -28.82 20.76
CA TYR A 493 -7.23 -30.06 21.05
C TYR A 493 -7.19 -30.95 19.82
N LEU A 494 -6.20 -31.84 19.74
CA LEU A 494 -6.17 -32.87 18.70
C LEU A 494 -6.32 -34.24 19.31
N ASP A 495 -7.31 -35.01 18.83
CA ASP A 495 -7.34 -36.45 19.07
C ASP A 495 -6.29 -37.20 18.22
N LEU A 496 -6.21 -38.52 18.35
CA LEU A 496 -5.22 -39.33 17.63
C LEU A 496 -5.37 -39.20 16.10
N PHE A 497 -6.60 -39.05 15.59
CA PHE A 497 -6.86 -38.92 14.17
C PHE A 497 -6.43 -37.53 13.67
N GLU A 498 -6.84 -36.47 14.36
CA GLU A 498 -6.50 -35.09 14.03
C GLU A 498 -4.97 -34.86 14.13
N TYR A 499 -4.30 -35.42 15.15
CA TYR A 499 -2.84 -35.37 15.23
C TYR A 499 -2.16 -36.09 14.06
N SER A 500 -2.69 -37.25 13.66
CA SER A 500 -2.18 -37.99 12.50
C SER A 500 -2.37 -37.21 11.19
N LEU A 501 -3.50 -36.50 11.05
CA LEU A 501 -3.78 -35.59 9.94
C LEU A 501 -2.77 -34.43 9.88
N ALA A 502 -2.48 -33.81 11.03
CA ALA A 502 -1.47 -32.74 11.12
C ALA A 502 -0.09 -33.22 10.66
N ARG A 503 0.35 -34.39 11.13
CA ARG A 503 1.65 -34.99 10.75
C ARG A 503 1.68 -35.37 9.26
N HIS A 504 0.58 -35.86 8.72
CA HIS A 504 0.44 -36.19 7.31
C HIS A 504 0.57 -34.97 6.40
N PHE A 505 -0.03 -33.84 6.76
CA PHE A 505 0.14 -32.57 6.03
C PHE A 505 1.52 -31.93 6.19
N ILE A 506 2.20 -32.16 7.32
CA ILE A 506 3.62 -31.80 7.44
C ILE A 506 4.45 -32.57 6.41
N GLU A 507 4.26 -33.88 6.27
CA GLU A 507 4.97 -34.68 5.28
C GLU A 507 4.71 -34.17 3.85
N MET A 508 3.44 -33.90 3.52
CA MET A 508 3.04 -33.32 2.23
C MET A 508 3.79 -32.01 1.92
N LYS A 509 3.92 -31.13 2.92
CA LYS A 509 4.57 -29.83 2.74
C LYS A 509 6.10 -29.91 2.73
N ILE A 510 6.69 -30.87 3.46
CA ILE A 510 8.13 -31.20 3.39
C ILE A 510 8.49 -31.74 2.00
N GLU A 511 7.62 -32.55 1.38
CA GLU A 511 7.78 -33.02 0.00
C GLU A 511 7.59 -31.91 -1.06
N GLY A 512 7.26 -30.67 -0.63
CA GLY A 512 7.21 -29.49 -1.48
C GLY A 512 5.84 -29.20 -2.11
N PHE A 513 4.78 -29.90 -1.68
CA PHE A 513 3.42 -29.71 -2.19
C PHE A 513 2.62 -28.69 -1.39
N ASP A 514 1.63 -28.05 -2.02
CA ASP A 514 0.77 -27.08 -1.35
C ASP A 514 -0.38 -27.73 -0.60
N LEU A 515 -0.67 -27.17 0.57
CA LEU A 515 -1.74 -27.63 1.44
C LEU A 515 -3.11 -27.31 0.81
N PRO A 516 -4.10 -28.21 0.93
CA PRO A 516 -5.45 -27.97 0.44
C PRO A 516 -6.10 -26.78 1.16
N ALA A 517 -7.08 -26.14 0.52
CA ALA A 517 -7.85 -25.05 1.14
C ALA A 517 -8.81 -25.55 2.23
N LYS A 518 -9.31 -26.79 2.10
CA LYS A 518 -10.16 -27.50 3.07
C LYS A 518 -9.83 -28.98 3.06
N VAL A 519 -10.01 -29.67 4.18
CA VAL A 519 -9.86 -31.13 4.25
C VAL A 519 -10.92 -31.80 3.35
N PRO A 520 -10.53 -32.62 2.37
CA PRO A 520 -11.47 -33.40 1.56
C PRO A 520 -12.28 -34.37 2.42
N LYS A 521 -13.59 -34.45 2.15
CA LYS A 521 -14.53 -35.35 2.87
C LYS A 521 -14.14 -36.83 2.81
N ASP A 522 -13.35 -37.21 1.80
CA ASP A 522 -12.89 -38.59 1.61
C ASP A 522 -11.79 -39.01 2.59
N ILE A 523 -11.12 -38.06 3.25
CA ILE A 523 -10.11 -38.33 4.30
C ILE A 523 -10.77 -38.56 5.67
N ILE A 524 -11.95 -37.95 5.91
CA ILE A 524 -12.65 -37.90 7.22
C ILE A 524 -13.58 -39.12 7.40
N LYS A 525 -13.26 -40.27 6.80
CA LYS A 525 -14.14 -41.47 6.81
C LYS A 525 -13.77 -42.47 7.88
#